data_AF-A0A7X9ABZ1-F1
#
_entry.id   AF-A0A7X9ABZ1-F1
#
_cell.length_a   1.000
_cell.length_b   1.000
_cell.length_c   1.000
_cell.angle_alpha   90.00
_cell.angle_beta   90.00
_cell.angle_gamma   90.00
#
_symmetry.space_group_name_H-M   'P 1'
#
loop_
_entity.id
_entity.type
_entity.pdbx_description
1 polymer ?
#
loop_
_entity_poly.entity_id
_entity_poly.type
_entity_poly.pdbx_seq_one_letter_code
_entity_poly.pdbx_strand_id
1 'polypeptide(L)'
;MKAFFAIMKQTMRSAMRSKVFHVLFVLIILAVFLLPMTVSGDGTAIGLVQISLTYSLNVVVALISTTTLWLACSLLSREIEAYNLHMVVCKPCPRWLIWLGKWAGVFVMHVVILLISCMIIYFLIQWRVSRGKFSDEERERLEMETLVGRRTFYPEPINLGQRIEQEYQRRLASGSVEQQHNP
;
A
#
# COMPACT_ATOMS: atom_id res chain seq x y z
N MET A 1 -23.21 3.68 -20.25
CA MET A 1 -21.73 3.43 -20.35
C MET A 1 -20.96 4.55 -21.04
N LYS A 2 -21.31 5.02 -22.24
CA LYS A 2 -20.55 6.07 -22.96
C LYS A 2 -20.28 7.35 -22.14
N ALA A 3 -21.28 7.83 -21.40
CA ALA A 3 -21.14 9.03 -20.55
C ALA A 3 -20.10 8.84 -19.43
N PHE A 4 -20.07 7.66 -18.79
CA PHE A 4 -19.10 7.35 -17.74
C PHE A 4 -17.66 7.41 -18.26
N PHE A 5 -17.36 6.73 -19.36
CA PHE A 5 -16.04 6.75 -19.98
C PHE A 5 -15.65 8.15 -20.49
N ALA A 6 -16.60 8.92 -21.00
CA ALA A 6 -16.35 10.29 -21.44
C ALA A 6 -15.96 11.20 -20.26
N ILE A 7 -16.67 11.12 -19.13
CA ILE A 7 -16.36 11.86 -17.91
C ILE A 7 -15.00 11.43 -17.36
N MET A 8 -14.75 10.12 -17.30
CA MET A 8 -13.47 9.55 -16.86
C MET A 8 -12.30 10.09 -17.70
N LYS A 9 -12.40 9.99 -19.03
CA LYS A 9 -11.37 10.49 -19.97
C LYS A 9 -11.16 12.00 -19.84
N GLN A 10 -12.23 12.76 -19.64
CA GLN A 10 -12.15 14.20 -19.43
C GLN A 10 -11.43 14.54 -18.12
N THR A 11 -11.74 13.85 -17.02
CA THR A 11 -11.05 14.02 -15.73
C THR A 11 -9.58 13.69 -15.86
N MET A 12 -9.22 12.59 -16.53
CA MET A 12 -7.82 12.22 -16.76
C MET A 12 -7.08 13.29 -17.56
N ARG A 13 -7.67 13.77 -18.67
CA ARG A 13 -7.05 14.81 -19.51
C ARG A 13 -6.91 16.14 -18.76
N SER A 14 -7.85 16.45 -17.86
CA SER A 14 -7.78 17.65 -17.02
C SER A 14 -6.66 17.53 -15.99
N ALA A 15 -6.56 16.38 -15.30
CA ALA A 15 -5.52 16.09 -14.32
C ALA A 15 -4.12 16.14 -14.94
N MET A 16 -3.94 15.52 -16.12
CA MET A 16 -2.67 15.55 -16.86
C MET A 16 -2.24 16.96 -17.28
N ARG A 17 -3.12 17.96 -17.31
CA ARG A 17 -2.73 19.34 -17.64
C ARG A 17 -2.11 20.08 -16.44
N SER A 18 -2.26 19.54 -15.24
CA SER A 18 -1.76 20.17 -14.03
C SER A 18 -0.23 20.11 -13.98
N LYS A 19 0.43 21.27 -13.91
CA LYS A 19 1.89 21.34 -13.72
C LYS A 19 2.32 20.65 -12.41
N VAL A 20 1.54 20.81 -11.35
CA VAL A 20 1.83 20.20 -10.05
C VAL A 20 1.76 18.68 -10.10
N PHE A 21 0.81 18.12 -10.87
CA PHE A 21 0.75 16.67 -11.09
C PHE A 21 2.03 16.14 -11.73
N HIS A 22 2.59 16.85 -12.72
CA HIS A 22 3.87 16.46 -13.32
C HIS A 22 5.04 16.54 -12.33
N VAL A 23 5.09 17.58 -11.48
CA VAL A 23 6.12 17.70 -10.45
C VAL A 23 6.05 16.54 -9.47
N LEU A 24 4.85 16.21 -8.98
CA LEU A 24 4.64 15.08 -8.08
C LEU A 24 4.93 13.73 -8.76
N PHE A 25 4.58 13.59 -10.03
CA PHE A 25 4.90 12.39 -10.81
C PHE A 25 6.41 12.20 -10.97
N VAL A 26 7.14 13.27 -11.31
CA VAL A 26 8.62 13.23 -11.37
C VAL A 26 9.21 12.89 -10.00
N LEU A 27 8.67 13.44 -8.92
CA LEU A 27 9.09 13.13 -7.56
C LEU A 27 8.86 11.64 -7.21
N ILE A 28 7.72 11.06 -7.61
CA ILE A 28 7.44 9.63 -7.45
C ILE A 28 8.48 8.79 -8.21
N ILE A 29 8.74 9.12 -9.48
CA ILE A 29 9.73 8.41 -10.28
C ILE A 29 11.11 8.51 -9.63
N LEU A 30 11.51 9.71 -9.19
CA LEU A 30 12.77 9.93 -8.51
C LEU A 30 12.88 9.10 -7.22
N ALA A 31 11.83 9.05 -6.40
CA ALA A 31 11.80 8.23 -5.19
C ALA A 31 11.90 6.73 -5.49
N VAL A 32 11.22 6.27 -6.55
CA VAL A 32 11.26 4.89 -7.04
C VAL A 32 12.66 4.47 -7.50
N PHE A 33 13.46 5.39 -8.06
CA PHE A 33 14.84 5.09 -8.46
C PHE A 33 15.85 5.26 -7.32
N LEU A 34 15.75 6.33 -6.54
CA LEU A 34 16.73 6.67 -5.50
C LEU A 34 16.68 5.73 -4.31
N LEU A 35 15.49 5.32 -3.87
CA LEU A 35 15.37 4.51 -2.66
C LEU A 35 15.96 3.11 -2.82
N PRO A 36 15.61 2.32 -3.86
CA PRO A 36 16.22 1.00 -4.05
C PRO A 36 17.74 1.08 -4.30
N MET A 37 18.24 2.19 -4.82
CA MET A 37 19.68 2.40 -5.05
C MET A 37 20.43 2.75 -3.75
N THR A 38 19.86 3.61 -2.91
CA THR A 38 20.52 4.14 -1.71
C THR A 38 20.42 3.21 -0.51
N VAL A 39 19.34 2.40 -0.44
CA VAL A 39 19.16 1.43 0.65
C VAL A 39 20.27 0.38 0.59
N SER A 40 21.10 0.37 1.62
CA SER A 40 22.13 -0.65 1.83
C SER A 40 21.54 -1.75 2.71
N GLY A 41 21.61 -3.00 2.25
CA GLY A 41 21.12 -4.15 3.00
C GLY A 41 22.15 -4.62 4.03
N ASP A 42 21.67 -5.34 5.03
CA ASP A 42 22.44 -5.88 6.17
C ASP A 42 23.40 -7.03 5.79
N GLY A 43 23.95 -7.03 4.57
CA GLY A 43 24.81 -8.07 4.00
C GLY A 43 24.07 -9.30 3.46
N THR A 44 22.83 -9.57 3.89
CA THR A 44 22.03 -10.70 3.42
C THR A 44 21.13 -10.32 2.23
N ALA A 45 20.95 -11.25 1.28
CA ALA A 45 20.10 -11.03 0.11
C ALA A 45 18.61 -10.84 0.50
N ILE A 46 18.13 -11.56 1.51
CA ILE A 46 16.74 -11.48 2.00
C ILE A 46 16.47 -10.13 2.65
N GLY A 47 17.38 -9.70 3.55
CA GLY A 47 17.26 -8.40 4.21
C GLY A 47 17.27 -7.25 3.21
N LEU A 48 18.14 -7.33 2.19
CA LEU A 48 18.17 -6.33 1.12
C LEU A 48 16.83 -6.22 0.38
N VAL A 49 16.22 -7.35 -0.01
CA VAL A 49 14.93 -7.35 -0.71
C VAL A 49 13.82 -6.83 0.19
N GLN A 50 13.71 -7.33 1.43
CA GLN A 50 12.65 -6.94 2.36
C GLN A 50 12.70 -5.44 2.70
N ILE A 51 13.87 -4.93 3.03
CA ILE A 51 14.09 -3.51 3.35
C ILE A 51 13.80 -2.69 2.09
N SER A 52 14.43 -3.00 0.95
CA SER A 52 14.25 -2.22 -0.28
C SER A 52 12.79 -2.17 -0.72
N LEU A 53 12.06 -3.30 -0.66
CA LEU A 53 10.66 -3.35 -1.05
C LEU A 53 9.78 -2.56 -0.07
N THR A 54 9.93 -2.79 1.24
CA THR A 54 9.08 -2.17 2.28
C THR A 54 9.24 -0.64 2.29
N TYR A 55 10.48 -0.14 2.31
CA TYR A 55 10.73 1.29 2.36
C TYR A 55 10.34 1.98 1.05
N SER A 56 10.65 1.38 -0.11
CA SER A 56 10.30 1.98 -1.40
C SER A 56 8.78 2.02 -1.61
N LEU A 57 8.06 0.93 -1.28
CA LEU A 57 6.61 0.87 -1.43
C LEU A 57 5.91 1.86 -0.49
N ASN A 58 6.35 1.96 0.77
CA ASN A 58 5.78 2.91 1.73
C ASN A 58 5.92 4.36 1.27
N VAL A 59 7.09 4.75 0.75
CA VAL A 59 7.29 6.10 0.23
C VAL A 59 6.44 6.34 -1.03
N VAL A 60 6.36 5.38 -1.94
CA VAL A 60 5.48 5.48 -3.12
C VAL A 60 4.02 5.69 -2.70
N VAL A 61 3.53 4.93 -1.72
CA VAL A 61 2.17 5.08 -1.19
C VAL A 61 1.96 6.46 -0.54
N ALA A 62 2.94 6.96 0.22
CA ALA A 62 2.89 8.29 0.81
C ALA A 62 2.84 9.42 -0.23
N LEU A 63 3.61 9.30 -1.32
CA LEU A 63 3.60 10.28 -2.41
C LEU A 63 2.32 10.21 -3.24
N ILE A 64 1.82 9.01 -3.51
CA ILE A 64 0.54 8.78 -4.21
C ILE A 64 -0.62 9.36 -3.40
N SER A 65 -0.65 9.18 -2.08
CA SER A 65 -1.72 9.72 -1.23
C SER A 65 -1.71 11.25 -1.23
N THR A 66 -0.53 11.87 -1.14
CA THR A 66 -0.35 13.33 -1.23
C THR A 66 -0.81 13.85 -2.59
N THR A 67 -0.47 13.15 -3.67
CA THR A 67 -0.90 13.49 -5.04
C THR A 67 -2.41 13.35 -5.21
N THR A 68 -3.00 12.33 -4.62
CA THR A 68 -4.45 12.09 -4.63
C THR A 68 -5.19 13.23 -3.94
N LEU A 69 -4.73 13.62 -2.75
CA LEU A 69 -5.31 14.73 -1.98
C LEU A 69 -5.23 16.05 -2.76
N TRP A 70 -4.06 16.35 -3.31
CA TRP A 70 -3.86 17.54 -4.13
C TRP A 70 -4.77 17.56 -5.37
N LEU A 71 -4.82 16.45 -6.12
CA LEU A 71 -5.66 16.32 -7.31
C LEU A 71 -7.14 16.48 -6.97
N ALA A 72 -7.60 15.89 -5.87
CA ALA A 72 -8.99 16.01 -5.42
C ALA A 72 -9.37 17.49 -5.20
N CYS A 73 -8.54 18.23 -4.46
CA CYS A 73 -8.75 19.66 -4.22
C CYS A 73 -8.65 20.49 -5.51
N SER A 74 -7.64 20.23 -6.34
CA SER A 74 -7.38 21.02 -7.55
C SER A 74 -8.42 20.81 -8.64
N LEU A 75 -8.86 19.57 -8.87
CA LEU A 75 -9.90 19.24 -9.85
C LEU A 75 -11.24 19.87 -9.45
N LEU A 76 -11.62 19.76 -8.17
CA LEU A 76 -12.86 20.33 -7.68
C LEU A 76 -12.87 21.85 -7.78
N SER A 77 -11.81 22.52 -7.32
CA SER A 77 -11.69 23.98 -7.36
C SER A 77 -11.77 24.52 -8.79
N ARG A 78 -11.03 23.94 -9.74
CA ARG A 78 -11.06 24.37 -11.15
C ARG A 78 -12.41 24.16 -11.82
N GLU A 79 -13.14 23.11 -11.44
CA GLU A 79 -14.46 22.85 -12.01
C GLU A 79 -15.53 23.82 -11.51
N ILE A 80 -15.41 24.27 -10.26
CA ILE A 80 -16.25 25.31 -9.69
C ILE A 80 -15.97 26.65 -10.38
N GLU A 81 -14.69 27.04 -10.49
CA GLU A 81 -14.27 28.30 -11.08
C GLU A 81 -14.63 28.40 -12.58
N ALA A 82 -14.46 27.31 -13.33
CA ALA A 82 -14.75 27.28 -14.76
C ALA A 82 -16.24 27.02 -15.10
N TYR A 83 -17.14 26.96 -14.11
CA TYR A 83 -18.57 26.65 -14.26
C TYR A 83 -18.87 25.36 -15.05
N ASN A 84 -17.89 24.47 -15.18
CA ASN A 84 -18.01 23.21 -15.92
C ASN A 84 -19.02 22.27 -15.26
N LEU A 85 -19.12 22.30 -13.93
CA LEU A 85 -20.08 21.50 -13.18
C LEU A 85 -21.52 21.86 -13.57
N HIS A 86 -21.83 23.16 -13.71
CA HIS A 86 -23.18 23.65 -14.04
C HIS A 86 -23.62 23.20 -15.43
N MET A 87 -22.71 23.24 -16.43
CA MET A 87 -23.00 22.76 -17.79
C MET A 87 -23.25 21.25 -17.87
N VAL A 88 -22.65 20.45 -16.98
CA VAL A 88 -22.85 18.99 -16.95
C VAL A 88 -24.14 18.61 -16.25
N VAL A 89 -24.56 19.37 -15.22
CA VAL A 89 -25.82 19.13 -14.48
C VAL A 89 -27.06 19.35 -15.35
N CYS A 90 -26.97 20.19 -16.40
CA CYS A 90 -28.06 20.40 -17.36
C CYS A 90 -28.25 19.23 -18.35
N LYS A 91 -27.33 18.27 -18.42
CA LYS A 91 -27.46 17.08 -19.27
C LYS A 91 -28.23 15.98 -18.55
N PRO A 92 -28.99 15.12 -19.26
CA PRO A 92 -29.74 14.01 -18.65
C PRO A 92 -28.79 12.90 -18.17
N CYS A 93 -28.06 13.18 -17.09
CA CYS A 93 -27.08 12.31 -16.45
C CYS A 93 -27.27 12.38 -14.93
N PRO A 94 -27.43 11.23 -14.24
CA PRO A 94 -27.61 11.25 -12.80
C PRO A 94 -26.33 11.73 -12.08
N ARG A 95 -26.50 12.52 -11.01
CA ARG A 95 -25.39 13.17 -10.30
C ARG A 95 -24.35 12.18 -9.76
N TRP A 96 -24.78 10.99 -9.33
CA TRP A 96 -23.88 9.94 -8.84
C TRP A 96 -22.93 9.41 -9.93
N LEU A 97 -23.36 9.36 -11.19
CA LEU A 97 -22.53 8.88 -12.30
C LEU A 97 -21.40 9.86 -12.61
N ILE A 98 -21.64 11.16 -12.40
CA ILE A 98 -20.63 12.21 -12.53
C ILE A 98 -19.54 12.02 -11.48
N TRP A 99 -19.94 11.87 -10.22
CA TRP A 99 -19.01 11.63 -9.11
C TRP A 99 -18.22 10.32 -9.29
N LEU A 100 -18.91 9.23 -9.65
CA LEU A 100 -18.28 7.94 -9.88
C LEU A 100 -17.30 7.99 -11.06
N GLY A 101 -17.66 8.66 -12.15
CA GLY A 101 -16.79 8.80 -13.33
C GLY A 101 -15.51 9.60 -13.03
N LYS A 102 -15.62 10.66 -12.22
CA LYS A 102 -14.45 11.45 -11.77
C LYS A 102 -13.56 10.64 -10.84
N TRP A 103 -14.16 10.00 -9.85
CA TRP A 103 -13.46 9.13 -8.90
C TRP A 103 -12.72 8.03 -9.64
N ALA A 104 -13.39 7.33 -10.56
CA ALA A 104 -12.79 6.27 -11.37
C ALA A 104 -11.64 6.80 -12.24
N GLY A 105 -11.76 8.00 -12.81
CA GLY A 105 -10.68 8.61 -13.60
C GLY A 105 -9.42 8.86 -12.78
N VAL A 106 -9.57 9.45 -11.59
CA VAL A 106 -8.44 9.67 -10.67
C VAL A 106 -7.88 8.34 -10.16
N PHE A 107 -8.74 7.38 -9.82
CA PHE A 107 -8.35 6.07 -9.34
C PHE A 107 -7.52 5.30 -10.38
N VAL A 108 -7.99 5.21 -11.62
CA VAL A 108 -7.29 4.54 -12.73
C VAL A 108 -5.91 5.16 -12.95
N MET A 109 -5.78 6.49 -12.89
CA MET A 109 -4.46 7.13 -13.02
C MET A 109 -3.50 6.70 -11.92
N HIS A 110 -3.94 6.66 -10.65
CA HIS A 110 -3.08 6.25 -9.55
C HIS A 110 -2.76 4.75 -9.60
N VAL A 111 -3.71 3.89 -10.01
CA VAL A 111 -3.44 2.46 -10.23
C VAL A 111 -2.35 2.26 -11.28
N VAL A 112 -2.43 2.98 -12.41
CA VAL A 112 -1.40 2.92 -13.46
C VAL A 112 -0.04 3.37 -12.93
N ILE A 113 0.01 4.49 -12.19
CA ILE A 113 1.26 4.97 -11.57
C ILE A 113 1.82 3.94 -10.61
N LEU A 114 0.99 3.37 -9.72
CA LEU A 114 1.39 2.37 -8.75
C LEU A 114 1.94 1.11 -9.42
N LEU A 115 1.29 0.62 -10.49
CA LEU A 115 1.75 -0.55 -11.24
C LEU A 115 3.10 -0.29 -11.91
N ILE A 116 3.28 0.89 -12.52
CA ILE A 116 4.57 1.29 -13.11
C ILE A 116 5.64 1.37 -12.02
N SER A 117 5.36 2.01 -10.89
CA SER A 117 6.29 2.08 -9.76
C SER A 117 6.67 0.70 -9.24
N CYS A 118 5.71 -0.21 -9.08
CA CYS A 118 5.94 -1.58 -8.65
C CYS A 118 6.82 -2.35 -9.64
N MET A 119 6.55 -2.24 -10.95
CA MET A 119 7.36 -2.85 -12.00
C MET A 119 8.81 -2.33 -11.98
N ILE A 120 9.01 -1.02 -11.82
CA ILE A 120 10.36 -0.44 -11.76
C ILE A 120 11.10 -0.94 -10.52
N ILE A 121 10.46 -0.92 -9.35
CA ILE A 121 11.06 -1.42 -8.10
C ILE A 121 11.45 -2.90 -8.25
N TYR A 122 10.56 -3.72 -8.79
CA TYR A 122 10.83 -5.13 -9.04
C TYR A 122 12.04 -5.34 -9.96
N PHE A 123 12.09 -4.63 -11.10
CA PHE A 123 13.20 -4.74 -12.04
C PHE A 123 14.52 -4.24 -11.44
N LEU A 124 14.50 -3.14 -10.68
CA LEU A 124 15.67 -2.62 -9.98
C LEU A 124 16.20 -3.60 -8.93
N ILE A 125 15.31 -4.22 -8.15
CA ILE A 125 15.69 -5.25 -7.17
C ILE A 125 16.29 -6.46 -7.89
N GLN A 126 15.65 -6.97 -8.94
CA GLN A 126 16.18 -8.10 -9.72
C GLN A 126 17.55 -7.79 -10.32
N TRP A 127 17.72 -6.59 -10.87
CA TRP A 127 19.01 -6.13 -11.40
C TRP A 127 20.08 -6.03 -10.31
N ARG A 128 19.72 -5.53 -9.12
CA ARG A 128 20.62 -5.44 -7.96
C ARG A 128 21.01 -6.80 -7.41
N VAL A 129 20.07 -7.73 -7.30
CA VAL A 129 20.32 -9.13 -6.88
C VAL A 129 21.21 -9.83 -7.90
N SER A 130 20.95 -9.68 -9.20
CA SER A 130 21.77 -10.28 -10.26
C SER A 130 23.20 -9.73 -10.33
N ARG A 131 23.45 -8.50 -9.89
CA ARG A 131 24.80 -7.92 -9.80
C ARG A 131 25.46 -8.14 -8.44
N GLY A 132 24.69 -8.49 -7.42
CA GLY A 132 25.22 -8.78 -6.10
C GLY A 132 26.07 -10.05 -6.15
N LYS A 133 27.25 -10.01 -5.56
CA LYS A 133 28.11 -11.20 -5.36
C LYS A 133 27.56 -12.02 -4.20
N PHE A 134 26.33 -12.49 -4.30
CA PHE A 134 25.73 -13.38 -3.31
C PHE A 134 26.11 -14.82 -3.65
N SER A 135 26.40 -15.63 -2.62
CA SER A 135 26.70 -17.06 -2.79
C SER A 135 25.48 -17.76 -3.39
N ASP A 136 25.69 -18.81 -4.21
CA ASP A 136 24.59 -19.55 -4.84
C ASP A 136 23.61 -20.13 -3.79
N GLU A 137 24.11 -20.48 -2.60
CA GLU A 137 23.29 -20.92 -1.45
C GLU A 137 22.35 -19.82 -0.92
N GLU A 138 22.78 -18.55 -0.90
CA GLU A 138 21.94 -17.44 -0.45
C GLU A 138 20.86 -17.10 -1.47
N ARG A 139 21.14 -17.35 -2.76
CA ARG A 139 20.19 -17.12 -3.85
C ARG A 139 19.09 -18.18 -3.85
N GLU A 140 19.44 -19.44 -3.64
CA GLU A 140 18.47 -20.53 -3.49
C GLU A 140 17.60 -20.34 -2.23
N ARG A 141 18.22 -19.90 -1.13
CA ARG A 141 17.50 -19.55 0.09
C ARG A 141 16.56 -18.36 -0.09
N LEU A 142 16.96 -17.36 -0.89
CA LEU A 142 16.09 -16.24 -1.23
C LEU A 142 14.87 -16.71 -2.02
N GLU A 143 15.03 -17.55 -3.03
CA GLU A 143 13.91 -18.11 -3.80
C GLU A 143 12.97 -18.94 -2.92
N MET A 144 13.53 -19.81 -2.07
CA MET A 144 12.76 -20.64 -1.15
C MET A 144 12.06 -19.84 -0.04
N GLU A 145 12.62 -18.72 0.42
CA GLU A 145 12.02 -17.95 1.51
C GLU A 145 11.08 -16.84 1.01
N THR A 146 11.33 -16.25 -0.17
CA THR A 146 10.53 -15.12 -0.68
C THR A 146 9.43 -15.50 -1.68
N LEU A 147 9.61 -16.58 -2.47
CA LEU A 147 8.61 -17.02 -3.46
C LEU A 147 7.67 -18.11 -2.93
N VAL A 148 7.84 -18.53 -1.68
CA VAL A 148 6.98 -19.54 -1.04
C VAL A 148 5.92 -18.87 -0.19
N GLY A 149 4.66 -19.28 -0.37
CA GLY A 149 3.54 -18.79 0.42
C GLY A 149 3.78 -19.06 1.91
N ARG A 150 4.00 -18.00 2.70
CA ARG A 150 4.24 -18.10 4.14
C ARG A 150 2.92 -18.50 4.83
N ARG A 151 2.84 -19.75 5.30
CA ARG A 151 1.75 -20.20 6.18
C ARG A 151 2.15 -19.90 7.62
N THR A 152 1.44 -19.00 8.28
CA THR A 152 1.62 -18.74 9.71
C THR A 152 1.14 -19.96 10.50
N PHE A 153 2.02 -20.56 11.30
CA PHE A 153 1.66 -21.52 12.33
C PHE A 153 1.58 -20.78 13.66
N TYR A 154 0.43 -20.82 14.30
CA TYR A 154 0.29 -20.36 15.67
C TYR A 154 0.80 -21.46 16.60
N PRO A 155 1.58 -21.12 17.65
CA PRO A 155 1.92 -22.11 18.67
C PRO A 155 0.62 -22.62 19.28
N GLU A 156 0.53 -23.95 19.46
CA GLU A 156 -0.59 -24.55 20.17
C GLU A 156 -0.59 -23.99 21.61
N PRO A 157 -1.67 -23.33 22.06
CA PRO A 157 -1.69 -22.72 23.37
C PRO A 157 -1.49 -23.81 24.43
N ILE A 158 -0.47 -23.62 25.29
CA ILE A 158 -0.23 -24.51 26.42
C ILE A 158 -1.53 -24.56 27.25
N ASN A 159 -2.06 -25.76 27.48
CA ASN A 159 -3.28 -25.95 28.27
C ASN A 159 -2.98 -25.65 29.75
N LEU A 160 -3.03 -24.37 30.12
CA LEU A 160 -2.81 -23.90 31.50
C LEU A 160 -4.00 -24.20 32.41
N GLY A 161 -5.17 -24.57 31.86
CA GLY A 161 -6.40 -24.79 32.64
C GLY A 161 -6.22 -25.81 33.76
N GLN A 162 -5.54 -26.92 33.50
CA GLN A 162 -5.26 -27.93 34.52
C GLN A 162 -4.34 -27.41 35.64
N ARG A 163 -3.34 -26.60 35.30
CA ARG A 163 -2.43 -26.01 36.29
C ARG A 163 -3.10 -24.91 37.10
N ILE A 164 -3.98 -24.12 36.48
CA ILE A 164 -4.76 -23.08 37.14
C ILE A 164 -5.71 -23.71 38.16
N GLU A 165 -6.41 -24.79 37.80
CA GLU A 165 -7.32 -25.48 38.71
C GLU A 165 -6.57 -26.09 39.90
N GLN A 166 -5.43 -26.75 39.65
CA GLN A 166 -4.60 -27.31 40.72
C GLN A 166 -4.10 -26.23 41.69
N GLU A 167 -3.65 -25.09 41.17
CA GLU A 167 -3.19 -23.97 41.98
C GLU A 167 -4.35 -23.27 42.71
N TYR A 168 -5.53 -23.17 42.09
CA TYR A 168 -6.74 -22.64 42.72
C TYR A 168 -7.19 -23.51 43.91
N GLN A 169 -7.26 -24.82 43.73
CA GLN A 169 -7.57 -25.77 44.80
C GLN A 169 -6.54 -25.73 45.93
N ARG A 170 -5.24 -25.58 45.59
CA ARG A 170 -4.17 -25.41 46.58
C ARG A 170 -4.35 -24.15 47.41
N ARG A 171 -4.72 -23.04 46.76
CA ARG A 171 -4.94 -21.74 47.43
C ARG A 171 -6.19 -21.75 48.30
N LEU A 172 -7.27 -22.37 47.85
CA LEU A 172 -8.47 -22.65 48.66
C LEU A 172 -8.11 -23.47 49.91
N ALA A 173 -7.33 -24.54 49.78
CA ALA A 173 -6.91 -25.39 50.90
C ALA A 173 -6.01 -24.66 51.91
N SER A 174 -5.21 -23.69 51.45
CA SER A 174 -4.36 -22.85 52.30
C SER A 174 -5.09 -21.68 52.98
N GLY A 175 -6.39 -21.49 52.71
CA GLY A 175 -7.21 -20.42 53.30
C GLY A 175 -6.87 -18.99 52.83
N SER A 176 -6.12 -18.86 51.74
CA SER A 176 -5.63 -17.57 51.23
C SER A 176 -6.59 -16.90 50.24
N VAL A 177 -7.75 -17.51 49.95
CA VAL A 177 -8.77 -17.02 49.01
C VAL A 177 -10.17 -17.24 49.60
N GLU A 178 -11.03 -16.23 49.56
CA GLU A 178 -12.43 -16.34 50.02
C GLU A 178 -13.20 -17.38 49.18
N GLN A 179 -13.94 -18.27 49.84
CA GLN A 179 -14.73 -19.35 49.21
C GLN A 179 -15.83 -18.86 48.23
N GLN A 180 -16.02 -17.55 48.12
CA GLN A 180 -17.03 -16.91 47.30
C GLN A 180 -16.42 -16.04 46.19
N HIS A 181 -15.18 -16.31 45.78
CA HIS A 181 -14.58 -15.69 44.59
C HIS A 181 -14.91 -16.51 43.34
N ASN A 182 -15.82 -15.99 42.51
CA ASN A 182 -16.17 -16.56 41.22
C ASN A 182 -15.18 -16.02 40.16
N PRO A 183 -14.44 -16.88 39.44
CA PRO A 183 -13.43 -16.45 38.45
C PRO A 183 -14.02 -15.74 37.23
#